data_AF-A0A5N5DWT9-F1
#
_entry.id   AF-A0A5N5DWT9-F1
#
_cell.length_a   1.000
_cell.length_b   1.000
_cell.length_c   1.000
_cell.angle_alpha   90.00
_cell.angle_beta   90.00
_cell.angle_gamma   90.00
#
_symmetry.space_group_name_H-M   'P 1'
#
loop_
_entity.id
_entity.type
_entity.pdbx_description
1 polymer ?
#
loop_
_entity_poly.entity_id
_entity_poly.type
_entity_poly.pdbx_seq_one_letter_code
_entity_poly.pdbx_strand_id
1 'polypeptide(L)'
;ARQPLKFGDQLPLRAGLLTSLGFGHVSGLIAVVHPQAFVESVPADKRADYVAAAQQRTIDGQRRLAKAMCGGDSLYERPADRRLGADGTPAKASRQLEADMLLSEDARLGADLVYRSNLPGCK
;
A
#
# COMPACT_ATOMS: atom_id res chain seq x y z
N ALA A 1 13.66 -30.32 -6.21
CA ALA A 1 13.43 -30.45 -4.76
C ALA A 1 13.16 -29.08 -4.17
N ARG A 2 12.23 -28.94 -3.21
CA ARG A 2 12.01 -27.67 -2.50
C ARG A 2 13.16 -27.47 -1.50
N GLN A 3 13.88 -26.36 -1.61
CA GLN A 3 14.92 -25.98 -0.65
C GLN A 3 14.38 -24.88 0.27
N PRO A 4 14.72 -24.92 1.58
CA PRO A 4 14.31 -23.87 2.51
C PRO A 4 14.98 -22.54 2.13
N LEU A 5 14.22 -21.46 2.27
CA LEU A 5 14.75 -20.11 2.07
C LEU A 5 15.80 -19.81 3.14
N LYS A 6 16.94 -19.23 2.74
CA LYS A 6 18.02 -18.88 3.66
C LYS A 6 17.77 -17.48 4.23
N PHE A 7 17.57 -17.39 5.54
CA PHE A 7 17.19 -16.16 6.25
C PHE A 7 18.40 -15.32 6.74
N GLY A 8 19.61 -15.64 6.29
CA GLY A 8 20.84 -15.13 6.93
C GLY A 8 21.05 -15.72 8.34
N ASP A 9 22.21 -15.40 8.95
CA ASP A 9 22.67 -16.07 10.18
C ASP A 9 22.26 -15.34 11.48
N GLN A 10 21.59 -14.18 11.39
CA GLN A 10 21.44 -13.24 12.52
C GLN A 10 20.00 -13.03 13.02
N LEU A 11 19.01 -13.79 12.55
CA LEU A 11 17.61 -13.61 12.95
C LEU A 11 17.15 -14.69 13.94
N PRO A 12 17.16 -14.41 15.27
CA PRO A 12 16.81 -15.41 16.28
C PRO A 12 15.32 -15.76 16.27
N LEU A 13 14.44 -14.84 15.84
CA LEU A 13 13.00 -15.04 15.74
C LEU A 13 12.56 -15.13 14.28
N ARG A 14 11.98 -16.27 13.89
CA ARG A 14 11.60 -16.55 12.49
C ARG A 14 10.11 -16.39 12.22
N ALA A 15 9.27 -16.69 13.20
CA ALA A 15 7.82 -16.61 13.05
C ALA A 15 7.14 -16.49 14.43
N GLY A 16 5.90 -15.98 14.43
CA GLY A 16 4.98 -15.97 15.55
C GLY A 16 3.63 -16.56 15.16
N LEU A 17 2.93 -17.16 16.12
CA LEU A 17 1.58 -17.68 15.96
C LEU A 17 0.63 -16.90 16.88
N LEU A 18 -0.44 -16.35 16.31
CA LEU A 18 -1.51 -15.68 17.03
C LEU A 18 -2.74 -16.58 17.00
N THR A 19 -3.28 -16.91 18.17
CA THR A 19 -4.50 -17.71 18.34
C THR A 19 -5.57 -16.89 19.04
N SER A 20 -6.81 -16.97 18.58
CA SER A 20 -7.97 -16.32 19.20
C SER A 20 -9.16 -17.29 19.26
N LEU A 21 -9.91 -17.24 20.36
CA LEU A 21 -11.10 -18.06 20.59
C LEU A 21 -12.31 -17.15 20.89
N GLY A 22 -13.40 -17.34 20.15
CA GLY A 22 -14.67 -16.65 20.34
C GLY A 22 -15.79 -17.61 20.75
N PHE A 23 -16.91 -17.05 21.21
CA PHE A 23 -18.11 -17.83 21.49
C PHE A 23 -18.63 -18.54 20.23
N GLY A 24 -19.28 -19.70 20.42
CA GLY A 24 -19.86 -20.46 19.30
C GLY A 24 -18.85 -21.24 18.46
N HIS A 25 -17.80 -21.80 19.09
CA HIS A 25 -16.76 -22.60 18.42
C HIS A 25 -15.96 -21.85 17.34
N VAL A 26 -15.85 -20.52 17.47
CA VAL A 26 -15.03 -19.71 16.57
C VAL A 26 -13.58 -19.77 17.03
N SER A 27 -12.73 -20.38 16.21
CA SER A 27 -11.29 -20.49 16.45
C SER A 27 -10.52 -19.86 15.29
N GLY A 28 -9.57 -18.99 15.61
CA GLY A 28 -8.68 -18.35 14.63
C GLY A 28 -7.21 -18.61 14.94
N LEU A 29 -6.43 -18.86 13.89
CA LEU A 29 -4.97 -18.99 13.94
C LEU A 29 -4.36 -18.14 12.82
N ILE A 30 -3.36 -17.33 13.15
CA ILE A 30 -2.58 -16.53 12.19
C ILE A 30 -1.10 -16.82 12.39
N ALA A 31 -0.41 -17.17 11.30
CA ALA A 31 1.05 -17.28 11.29
C ALA A 31 1.67 -16.04 10.66
N VAL A 32 2.56 -15.38 11.40
CA VAL A 32 3.33 -14.23 10.92
C VAL A 32 4.79 -14.65 10.81
N VAL A 33 5.37 -14.53 9.62
CA VAL A 33 6.77 -14.88 9.34
C VAL A 33 7.62 -13.63 9.25
N HIS A 34 8.88 -13.72 9.64
CA HIS A 34 9.82 -12.61 9.63
C HIS A 34 9.93 -11.96 8.22
N PRO A 35 9.88 -10.62 8.09
CA PRO A 35 9.88 -9.93 6.78
C PRO A 35 11.07 -10.24 5.88
N GLN A 36 12.23 -10.58 6.45
CA GLN A 36 13.40 -11.03 5.68
C GLN A 36 13.07 -12.21 4.75
N ALA A 37 12.09 -13.07 5.10
CA ALA A 37 11.61 -14.12 4.19
C ALA A 37 11.21 -13.55 2.82
N PHE A 38 10.46 -12.44 2.84
CA PHE A 38 9.98 -11.84 1.62
C PHE A 38 11.13 -11.21 0.83
N VAL A 39 12.04 -10.50 1.51
CA VAL A 39 13.23 -9.90 0.88
C VAL A 39 14.05 -10.97 0.15
N GLU A 40 14.25 -12.13 0.77
CA GLU A 40 14.97 -13.24 0.17
C GLU A 40 14.22 -13.90 -1.00
N SER A 41 12.90 -13.75 -1.08
CA SER A 41 12.11 -14.21 -2.23
C SER A 41 12.10 -13.23 -3.41
N VAL A 42 12.49 -11.96 -3.20
CA VAL A 42 12.58 -10.98 -4.28
C VAL A 42 13.71 -11.40 -5.24
N PRO A 43 13.47 -11.39 -6.58
CA PRO A 43 14.49 -11.64 -7.58
C PRO A 43 15.76 -10.82 -7.30
N ALA A 44 16.93 -11.46 -7.41
CA ALA A 44 18.19 -10.88 -6.98
C ALA A 44 18.49 -9.52 -7.64
N ASP A 45 18.09 -9.37 -8.91
CA ASP A 45 18.19 -8.16 -9.72
C ASP A 45 17.29 -7.00 -9.22
N LYS A 46 16.23 -7.30 -8.46
CA LYS A 46 15.27 -6.30 -7.93
C LYS A 46 15.38 -6.08 -6.43
N ARG A 47 16.11 -6.94 -5.73
CA ARG A 47 16.16 -6.95 -4.27
C ARG A 47 16.78 -5.67 -3.71
N ALA A 48 17.88 -5.20 -4.30
CA ALA A 48 18.55 -3.97 -3.86
C ALA A 48 17.62 -2.76 -3.96
N ASP A 49 16.94 -2.61 -5.11
CA ASP A 49 15.99 -1.53 -5.35
C ASP A 49 14.81 -1.57 -4.38
N TYR A 50 14.25 -2.77 -4.14
CA TYR A 50 13.20 -2.94 -3.15
C TYR A 50 13.64 -2.49 -1.74
N VAL A 51 14.83 -2.92 -1.31
CA VAL A 51 15.37 -2.56 0.01
C VAL A 51 15.60 -1.05 0.11
N ALA A 52 16.17 -0.44 -0.93
CA ALA A 52 16.39 1.01 -0.98
C ALA A 52 15.08 1.79 -0.90
N ALA A 53 14.05 1.39 -1.68
CA ALA A 53 12.74 2.02 -1.64
C ALA A 53 12.06 1.88 -0.26
N ALA A 54 12.16 0.70 0.37
CA ALA A 54 11.62 0.46 1.71
C ALA A 54 12.31 1.29 2.80
N GLN A 55 13.64 1.44 2.72
CA GLN A 55 14.41 2.30 3.61
C GLN A 55 14.02 3.76 3.45
N GLN A 56 13.97 4.26 2.22
CA GLN A 56 13.56 5.64 1.94
C GLN A 56 12.16 5.93 2.50
N ARG A 57 11.20 5.02 2.27
CA ARG A 57 9.84 5.15 2.78
C ARG A 57 9.77 5.18 4.31
N THR A 58 10.66 4.44 4.98
CA THR A 58 10.77 4.40 6.44
C THR A 58 11.27 5.74 6.98
N ILE A 59 12.30 6.30 6.37
CA ILE A 59 12.85 7.63 6.71
C ILE A 59 11.76 8.70 6.53
N ASP A 60 11.09 8.72 5.39
CA ASP A 60 10.02 9.69 5.10
C ASP A 60 8.84 9.53 6.07
N GLY A 61 8.51 8.29 6.44
CA GLY A 61 7.48 7.97 7.42
C GLY A 61 7.82 8.48 8.82
N GLN A 62 9.04 8.24 9.30
CA GLN A 62 9.52 8.72 10.60
C GLN A 62 9.55 10.25 10.64
N ARG A 63 10.01 10.89 9.56
CA ARG A 63 10.01 12.35 9.43
C ARG A 63 8.60 12.92 9.50
N ARG A 64 7.64 12.33 8.78
CA ARG A 64 6.23 12.73 8.80
C ARG A 64 5.63 12.56 10.20
N LEU A 65 5.90 11.43 10.85
CA LEU A 65 5.39 11.14 12.20
C LEU A 65 5.89 12.16 13.22
N ALA A 66 7.20 12.44 13.22
CA ALA A 66 7.80 13.44 14.10
C ALA A 66 7.21 14.84 13.85
N LYS A 67 7.04 15.24 12.57
CA LYS A 67 6.41 16.52 12.22
C LYS A 67 5.00 16.64 12.81
N ALA A 68 4.18 15.59 12.68
CA ALA A 68 2.82 15.60 13.23
C ALA A 68 2.79 15.66 14.76
N MET A 69 3.69 14.92 15.44
CA MET A 69 3.80 14.95 16.91
C MET A 69 4.18 16.33 17.44
N CYS A 70 4.96 17.11 16.68
CA CYS A 70 5.42 18.45 17.05
C CYS A 70 4.50 19.57 16.52
N GLY A 71 3.22 19.28 16.25
CA GLY A 71 2.22 20.29 15.87
C GLY A 71 2.22 20.68 14.38
N GLY A 72 2.84 19.88 13.52
CA GLY A 72 2.67 20.01 12.07
C GLY A 72 1.36 19.39 11.57
N ASP A 73 1.33 19.11 10.26
CA ASP A 73 0.12 18.61 9.57
C ASP A 73 -0.44 17.32 10.20
N SER A 74 -1.76 17.17 10.14
CA SER A 74 -2.49 16.03 10.72
C SER A 74 -2.07 14.70 10.09
N LEU A 75 -2.07 13.63 10.88
CA LEU A 75 -1.90 12.27 10.36
C LEU A 75 -3.15 11.79 9.59
N TYR A 76 -4.29 12.44 9.80
CA TYR A 76 -5.53 12.15 9.09
C TYR A 76 -6.14 13.43 8.51
N GLU A 77 -6.38 13.42 7.21
CA GLU A 77 -7.10 14.45 6.48
C GLU A 77 -8.17 13.78 5.64
N ARG A 78 -9.41 14.28 5.75
CA ARG A 78 -10.50 13.80 4.91
C ARG A 78 -10.24 14.29 3.47
N PRO A 79 -10.26 13.42 2.45
CA PRO A 79 -10.19 13.85 1.07
C PRO A 79 -11.29 14.86 0.75
N ALA A 80 -10.96 15.93 0.02
CA ALA A 80 -11.91 16.99 -0.34
C ALA A 80 -13.05 16.47 -1.23
N ASP A 81 -12.75 15.53 -2.12
CA ASP A 81 -13.69 14.98 -3.09
C ASP A 81 -13.30 13.55 -3.51
N ARG A 82 -13.96 13.06 -4.56
CA ARG A 82 -13.78 11.71 -5.14
C ARG A 82 -12.65 11.64 -6.17
N ARG A 83 -11.93 12.74 -6.46
CA ARG A 83 -10.83 12.83 -7.42
C ARG A 83 -11.24 12.50 -8.87
N LEU A 84 -12.45 12.92 -9.25
CA LEU A 84 -13.10 12.69 -10.54
C LEU A 84 -13.17 13.99 -11.37
N GLY A 85 -12.01 14.62 -11.52
CA GLY A 85 -11.83 15.96 -12.08
C GLY A 85 -11.53 16.99 -11.00
N ALA A 86 -10.98 18.13 -11.41
CA ALA A 86 -10.75 19.27 -10.52
C ALA A 86 -12.04 20.11 -10.34
N ASP A 87 -11.99 21.08 -9.43
CA ASP A 87 -13.06 22.07 -9.25
C ASP A 87 -13.42 22.73 -10.59
N GLY A 88 -14.71 22.77 -10.89
CA GLY A 88 -15.24 23.28 -12.17
C GLY A 88 -15.42 22.23 -13.27
N THR A 89 -15.08 20.96 -13.04
CA THR A 89 -15.37 19.89 -13.99
C THR A 89 -16.89 19.73 -14.18
N PRO A 90 -17.42 19.79 -15.42
CA PRO A 90 -18.86 19.63 -15.65
C PRO A 90 -19.39 18.31 -15.12
N ALA A 91 -20.59 18.31 -14.53
CA ALA A 91 -21.18 17.12 -13.91
C ALA A 91 -21.24 15.91 -14.87
N LYS A 92 -21.49 16.14 -16.17
CA LYS A 92 -21.47 15.09 -17.19
C LYS A 92 -20.08 14.48 -17.37
N ALA A 93 -19.03 15.29 -17.38
CA ALA A 93 -17.66 14.83 -17.50
C ALA A 93 -17.23 14.06 -16.25
N SER A 94 -17.55 14.57 -15.06
CA SER A 94 -17.27 13.86 -13.79
C SER A 94 -18.00 12.51 -13.70
N ARG A 95 -19.25 12.42 -14.18
CA ARG A 95 -19.99 11.16 -14.25
C ARG A 95 -19.39 10.16 -15.25
N GLN A 96 -18.87 10.65 -16.37
CA GLN A 96 -18.19 9.79 -17.33
C GLN A 96 -16.86 9.28 -16.78
N LEU A 97 -16.08 10.15 -16.13
CA LEU A 97 -14.85 9.78 -15.40
C LEU A 97 -15.13 8.68 -14.36
N GLU A 98 -16.25 8.77 -13.65
CA GLU A 98 -16.67 7.76 -12.68
C GLU A 98 -16.91 6.39 -13.34
N ALA A 99 -17.71 6.37 -14.42
CA ALA A 99 -17.99 5.15 -15.15
C ALA A 99 -16.71 4.52 -15.73
N ASP A 100 -15.86 5.34 -16.34
CA ASP A 100 -14.63 4.90 -16.99
C ASP A 100 -13.60 4.38 -15.97
N MET A 101 -13.51 4.99 -14.78
CA MET A 101 -12.68 4.51 -13.68
C MET A 101 -13.15 3.14 -13.16
N LEU A 102 -14.47 2.94 -13.03
CA LEU A 102 -15.05 1.68 -12.54
C LEU A 102 -14.96 0.55 -13.56
N LEU A 103 -14.97 0.86 -14.86
CA LEU A 103 -14.98 -0.12 -15.94
C LEU A 103 -13.57 -0.47 -16.46
N SER A 104 -12.55 0.36 -16.18
CA SER A 104 -11.18 0.13 -16.65
C SER A 104 -10.29 -0.47 -15.56
N GLU A 105 -9.71 -1.64 -15.83
CA GLU A 105 -8.74 -2.30 -14.95
C GLU A 105 -7.42 -1.51 -14.83
N ASP A 106 -7.14 -0.65 -15.82
CA ASP A 106 -5.95 0.20 -15.88
C ASP A 106 -6.14 1.55 -15.19
N ALA A 107 -7.31 1.79 -14.58
CA ALA A 107 -7.58 3.06 -13.91
C ALA A 107 -6.58 3.28 -12.75
N ARG A 108 -5.83 4.38 -12.77
CA ARG A 108 -4.85 4.76 -11.74
C ARG A 108 -4.96 6.24 -11.41
N LEU A 109 -4.50 6.59 -10.21
CA LEU A 109 -4.44 7.99 -9.78
C LEU A 109 -3.23 8.68 -10.43
N GLY A 110 -3.47 9.79 -11.11
CA GLY A 110 -2.42 10.63 -11.68
C GLY A 110 -1.65 11.43 -10.62
N ALA A 111 -0.54 12.04 -11.04
CA ALA A 111 0.26 12.93 -10.19
C ALA A 111 -0.48 14.20 -9.75
N ASP A 112 -1.50 14.60 -10.51
CA ASP A 112 -2.43 15.68 -10.22
C ASP A 112 -3.58 15.27 -9.28
N LEU A 113 -3.51 14.05 -8.73
CA LEU A 113 -4.54 13.47 -7.86
C LEU A 113 -5.90 13.32 -8.55
N VAL A 114 -5.94 13.13 -9.87
CA VAL A 114 -7.17 12.81 -10.62
C VAL A 114 -7.08 11.39 -11.19
N TYR A 115 -8.18 10.63 -11.14
CA TYR A 115 -8.19 9.29 -11.74
C TYR A 115 -8.13 9.35 -13.26
N ARG A 116 -7.27 8.50 -13.83
CA ARG A 116 -7.06 8.36 -15.27
C ARG A 116 -7.13 6.90 -15.68
N SER A 117 -7.51 6.65 -16.93
CA SER A 117 -7.61 5.31 -17.51
C SER A 117 -7.40 5.40 -19.02
N ASN A 118 -7.38 4.25 -19.68
CA ASN A 118 -7.29 4.18 -21.13
C ASN A 118 -8.61 4.55 -21.85
N LEU A 119 -9.69 4.80 -21.11
CA LEU A 119 -11.00 5.15 -21.67
C LEU A 119 -11.13 6.67 -21.92
N PRO A 120 -11.97 7.08 -22.89
CA PRO A 120 -12.01 8.45 -23.40
C PRO A 120 -12.32 9.54 -22.36
N GLY A 121 -13.10 9.21 -21.33
CA GLY A 121 -13.46 10.14 -20.27
C GLY A 121 -12.38 10.35 -19.23
N CYS A 122 -11.39 9.46 -19.13
CA CYS A 122 -10.30 9.47 -18.15
C CYS A 122 -8.90 9.76 -18.74
N LYS A 123 -8.82 10.44 -19.89
CA LYS A 123 -7.54 10.84 -20.50
C LYS A 123 -6.90 12.05 -19.80
#